data_AF-A0AAU7TVV8-F1
#
_entry.id   AF-A0AAU7TVV8-F1
#
_cell.length_a   1.000
_cell.length_b   1.000
_cell.length_c   1.000
_cell.angle_alpha   90.00
_cell.angle_beta   90.00
_cell.angle_gamma   90.00
#
_symmetry.space_group_name_H-M   'P 1'
#
loop_
_entity.id
_entity.type
_entity.pdbx_description
1 polymer ?
#
loop_
_entity_poly.entity_id
_entity_poly.type
_entity_poly.pdbx_seq_one_letter_code
_entity_poly.pdbx_strand_id
1 'polypeptide(L)'
;MSVKILSSTLVGLDGFCHDPLAVLQQADNGTLAVLHNNTPAFYALTPQRLAQLLALEAAAQQPNDVTLDESLFQTESAPIATPVGKFAMYEGWQPDSDFQRQAAIWGVALSEPVTAAELATFVAYWQAEGRLFHHVQWQQKLARSVQMNRAANGGQPKRDLTQISNTDYDIPDGFRGE
;
A
#
# COMPACT_ATOMS: atom_id res chain seq x y z
N MET A 1 -15.46 8.12 -20.00
CA MET A 1 -15.29 9.59 -20.05
C MET A 1 -16.20 10.15 -21.13
N SER A 2 -16.85 11.30 -20.91
CA SER A 2 -17.68 11.92 -21.97
C SER A 2 -16.80 12.58 -23.03
N VAL A 3 -16.89 12.15 -24.29
CA VAL A 3 -16.20 12.81 -25.41
C VAL A 3 -17.07 13.95 -25.92
N LYS A 4 -16.56 15.18 -25.84
CA LYS A 4 -17.22 16.35 -26.44
C LYS A 4 -16.83 16.44 -27.91
N ILE A 5 -17.80 16.41 -28.80
CA ILE A 5 -17.60 16.55 -30.25
C ILE A 5 -17.87 18.02 -30.61
N LEU A 6 -16.94 18.65 -31.31
CA LEU A 6 -17.10 19.99 -31.86
C LEU A 6 -17.55 19.88 -33.31
N SER A 7 -18.69 20.48 -33.65
CA SER A 7 -19.16 20.62 -35.03
C SER A 7 -18.85 22.04 -35.54
N SER A 8 -18.01 22.15 -36.56
CA SER A 8 -17.66 23.45 -37.18
C SER A 8 -18.62 23.84 -38.30
N THR A 9 -19.38 22.90 -38.85
CA THR A 9 -20.32 23.14 -39.95
C THR A 9 -21.73 23.43 -39.41
N LEU A 10 -22.25 24.60 -39.77
CA LEU A 10 -23.56 25.12 -39.35
C LEU A 10 -24.46 25.27 -40.58
N VAL A 11 -25.67 24.72 -40.55
CA VAL A 11 -26.65 24.86 -41.63
C VAL A 11 -28.03 25.18 -41.07
N GLY A 12 -28.78 26.05 -41.73
CA GLY A 12 -30.17 26.35 -41.35
C GLY A 12 -31.11 25.19 -41.67
N LEU A 13 -32.16 25.02 -40.86
CA LEU A 13 -33.16 23.96 -41.00
C LEU A 13 -33.77 23.91 -42.41
N ASP A 14 -34.11 25.08 -42.97
CA ASP A 14 -34.69 25.16 -44.31
C ASP A 14 -33.73 24.68 -45.40
N GLY A 15 -32.42 24.98 -45.26
CA GLY A 15 -31.38 24.50 -46.17
C GLY A 15 -31.12 23.00 -46.05
N PHE A 16 -31.22 22.46 -44.84
CA PHE A 16 -31.10 21.03 -44.59
C PHE A 16 -32.29 20.24 -45.15
N CYS A 17 -33.52 20.76 -45.04
CA CYS A 17 -34.73 20.11 -45.56
C CYS A 17 -34.78 20.04 -47.09
N HIS A 18 -34.06 20.93 -47.80
CA HIS A 18 -34.06 20.96 -49.26
C HIS A 18 -33.21 19.85 -49.88
N ASP A 19 -31.98 19.66 -49.38
CA ASP A 19 -31.10 18.55 -49.80
C ASP A 19 -30.23 18.08 -48.62
N PRO A 20 -30.73 17.13 -47.81
CA PRO A 20 -30.03 16.68 -46.61
C PRO A 20 -28.76 15.89 -46.95
N LEU A 21 -28.70 15.21 -48.10
CA LEU A 21 -27.58 14.34 -48.45
C LEU A 21 -26.38 15.15 -48.93
N ALA A 22 -26.59 16.14 -49.82
CA ALA A 22 -25.51 16.99 -50.29
C ALA A 22 -24.91 17.81 -49.14
N VAL A 23 -25.77 18.34 -48.28
CA VAL A 23 -25.40 19.12 -47.10
C VAL A 23 -24.58 18.28 -46.10
N LEU A 24 -24.94 17.01 -45.91
CA LEU A 24 -24.17 16.09 -45.06
C LEU A 24 -22.81 15.70 -45.66
N GLN A 25 -22.70 15.59 -46.99
CA GLN A 25 -21.42 15.30 -47.64
C GLN A 25 -20.47 16.49 -47.67
N GLN A 26 -21.00 17.71 -47.65
CA GLN A 26 -20.21 18.94 -47.55
C GLN A 26 -19.75 19.26 -46.12
N ALA A 27 -20.25 18.53 -45.11
CA ALA A 27 -19.92 18.79 -43.72
C ALA A 27 -18.51 18.33 -43.36
N ASP A 28 -17.77 19.22 -42.69
CA ASP A 28 -16.43 18.94 -42.22
C ASP A 28 -16.50 17.83 -41.16
N ASN A 29 -15.71 16.77 -41.37
CA ASN A 29 -15.63 15.62 -40.47
C ASN A 29 -16.97 14.85 -40.31
N GLY A 30 -17.92 15.02 -41.23
CA GLY A 30 -19.19 14.29 -41.24
C GLY A 30 -20.13 14.63 -40.08
N THR A 31 -19.96 15.80 -39.46
CA THR A 31 -20.82 16.29 -38.37
C THR A 31 -21.43 17.63 -38.72
N LEU A 32 -22.74 17.77 -38.57
CA LEU A 32 -23.46 18.97 -38.96
C LEU A 32 -24.43 19.40 -37.86
N ALA A 33 -24.41 20.68 -37.51
CA ALA A 33 -25.38 21.26 -36.61
C ALA A 33 -26.46 21.99 -37.41
N VAL A 34 -27.71 21.54 -37.27
CA VAL A 34 -28.87 22.16 -37.91
C VAL A 34 -29.44 23.21 -36.97
N LEU A 35 -29.50 24.46 -37.42
CA LEU A 35 -30.05 25.58 -36.65
C LEU A 35 -31.44 25.96 -37.16
N HIS A 36 -32.34 26.27 -36.24
CA HIS A 36 -33.61 26.93 -36.53
C HIS A 36 -33.66 28.25 -35.75
N ASN A 37 -33.90 29.37 -36.42
CA ASN A 37 -33.93 30.70 -35.80
C ASN A 37 -32.68 31.03 -34.96
N ASN A 38 -31.49 30.72 -35.48
CA ASN A 38 -30.21 30.92 -34.79
C ASN A 38 -30.05 30.12 -33.48
N THR A 39 -30.86 29.08 -33.28
CA THR A 39 -30.75 28.13 -32.16
C THR A 39 -30.51 26.71 -32.69
N PRO A 40 -29.63 25.91 -32.08
CA PRO A 40 -29.35 24.55 -32.55
C PRO A 40 -30.57 23.66 -32.31
N ALA A 41 -31.15 23.12 -33.38
CA ALA A 41 -32.30 22.22 -33.32
C ALA A 41 -31.85 20.77 -33.07
N PHE A 42 -30.90 20.28 -33.87
CA PHE A 42 -30.33 18.94 -33.73
C PHE A 42 -28.99 18.83 -34.47
N TYR A 43 -28.29 17.72 -34.22
CA TYR A 43 -27.04 17.38 -34.90
C TYR A 43 -27.27 16.20 -35.83
N ALA A 44 -26.78 16.31 -37.05
CA ALA A 44 -26.80 15.25 -38.05
C ALA A 44 -25.38 14.72 -38.26
N LEU A 45 -25.27 13.41 -38.49
CA LEU A 45 -24.01 12.71 -38.63
C LEU A 45 -24.04 11.82 -39.87
N THR A 46 -22.89 11.68 -40.55
CA THR A 46 -22.78 10.68 -41.62
C THR A 46 -22.61 9.27 -41.05
N PRO A 47 -23.06 8.22 -41.77
CA PRO A 47 -22.90 6.83 -41.33
C PRO A 47 -21.44 6.44 -41.08
N GLN A 48 -20.52 6.92 -41.90
CA GLN A 48 -19.07 6.68 -41.75
C GLN A 48 -18.55 7.30 -40.44
N ARG A 49 -18.98 8.52 -40.12
CA ARG A 49 -18.56 9.20 -38.90
C ARG A 49 -19.11 8.50 -37.66
N LEU A 50 -20.35 8.05 -37.70
CA LEU A 50 -20.94 7.25 -36.62
C LEU A 50 -20.16 5.96 -36.38
N ALA A 51 -19.82 5.21 -37.44
CA ALA A 51 -19.04 3.99 -37.32
C ALA A 51 -17.66 4.24 -36.70
N GLN A 52 -17.00 5.35 -37.07
CA GLN A 52 -15.73 5.75 -36.48
C GLN A 52 -15.84 6.07 -34.98
N LEU A 53 -16.89 6.79 -34.56
CA LEU A 53 -17.12 7.11 -33.15
C LEU A 53 -17.35 5.84 -32.33
N LEU A 54 -18.12 4.89 -32.87
CA LEU A 54 -18.39 3.61 -32.22
C LEU A 54 -17.12 2.75 -32.10
N ALA A 55 -16.24 2.78 -33.11
CA ALA A 55 -14.94 2.12 -33.04
C ALA A 55 -14.00 2.76 -32.01
N LEU A 56 -14.00 4.08 -31.88
CA LEU A 56 -13.23 4.79 -30.86
C LEU A 56 -13.76 4.52 -29.45
N GLU A 57 -15.08 4.45 -29.28
CA GLU A 57 -15.69 4.06 -28.01
C GLU A 57 -15.29 2.62 -27.64
N ALA A 58 -15.38 1.68 -28.59
CA ALA A 58 -14.95 0.31 -28.37
C ALA A 58 -13.46 0.22 -28.00
N ALA A 59 -12.59 0.99 -28.66
CA ALA A 59 -11.17 1.07 -28.34
C ALA A 59 -10.88 1.74 -26.97
N ALA A 60 -11.74 2.66 -26.52
CA ALA A 60 -11.64 3.27 -25.18
C ALA A 60 -12.27 2.41 -24.07
N GLN A 61 -13.22 1.54 -24.43
CA GLN A 61 -13.81 0.50 -23.57
C GLN A 61 -12.94 -0.75 -23.51
N GLN A 62 -12.00 -0.95 -24.44
CA GLN A 62 -10.92 -1.90 -24.22
C GLN A 62 -10.29 -1.52 -22.88
N PRO A 63 -10.29 -2.43 -21.92
CA PRO A 63 -9.73 -2.12 -20.63
C PRO A 63 -8.26 -1.76 -20.89
N ASN A 64 -7.87 -0.53 -20.58
CA ASN A 64 -6.54 -0.30 -20.04
C ASN A 64 -6.50 -1.09 -18.72
N ASP A 65 -6.44 -2.41 -18.84
CA ASP A 65 -6.29 -3.35 -17.76
C ASP A 65 -4.82 -3.28 -17.38
N VAL A 66 -4.49 -2.22 -16.63
CA VAL A 66 -3.82 -2.49 -15.38
C VAL A 66 -4.91 -3.08 -14.48
N THR A 67 -5.33 -4.32 -14.75
CA THR A 67 -5.84 -5.15 -13.67
C THR A 67 -4.70 -5.11 -12.67
N LEU A 68 -4.94 -4.44 -11.55
CA LEU A 68 -4.23 -4.73 -10.33
C LEU A 68 -4.43 -6.23 -10.11
N ASP A 69 -3.49 -7.02 -10.60
CA ASP A 69 -3.53 -8.46 -10.57
C ASP A 69 -3.73 -8.81 -9.09
N GLU A 70 -4.91 -9.34 -8.70
CA GLU A 70 -5.21 -9.65 -7.30
C GLU A 70 -4.19 -10.64 -6.73
N SER A 71 -3.49 -11.37 -7.61
CA SER A 71 -2.34 -12.21 -7.29
C SER A 71 -1.12 -11.44 -6.75
N LEU A 72 -0.97 -10.15 -7.07
CA LEU A 72 0.06 -9.27 -6.49
C LEU A 72 -0.32 -8.75 -5.10
N PHE A 73 -1.61 -8.75 -4.77
CA PHE A 73 -2.13 -8.41 -3.43
C PHE A 73 -2.36 -9.64 -2.56
N GLN A 74 -2.27 -10.84 -3.13
CA GLN A 74 -2.28 -12.10 -2.41
C GLN A 74 -0.92 -12.37 -1.77
N THR A 75 -0.49 -11.44 -0.90
CA THR A 75 0.36 -11.83 0.21
C THR A 75 -0.51 -12.75 1.06
N GLU A 76 -0.17 -14.03 1.13
CA GLU A 76 -0.67 -14.97 2.15
C GLU A 76 -0.28 -14.46 3.55
N SER A 77 -0.89 -13.37 3.99
CA SER A 77 -0.89 -12.93 5.37
C SER A 77 -2.31 -13.15 5.83
N ALA A 78 -2.50 -14.25 6.56
CA ALA A 78 -3.74 -14.48 7.30
C ALA A 78 -4.13 -13.17 8.01
N PRO A 79 -5.39 -12.73 8.00
CA PRO A 79 -5.80 -11.56 8.74
C PRO A 79 -5.63 -11.89 10.23
N ILE A 80 -4.45 -11.62 10.79
CA ILE A 80 -4.26 -11.56 12.22
C ILE A 80 -5.05 -10.33 12.63
N ALA A 81 -6.30 -10.57 13.01
CA ALA A 81 -7.24 -9.57 13.46
C ALA A 81 -6.59 -8.79 14.61
N THR A 82 -6.01 -7.63 14.29
CA THR A 82 -5.54 -6.70 15.31
C THR A 82 -6.79 -6.25 16.08
N PRO A 83 -6.93 -6.62 17.36
CA PRO A 83 -8.17 -6.37 18.09
C PRO A 83 -8.39 -4.87 18.19
N VAL A 84 -9.53 -4.40 17.68
CA VAL A 84 -9.90 -2.99 17.75
C VAL A 84 -10.32 -2.68 19.19
N GLY A 85 -9.44 -2.05 19.97
CA GLY A 85 -9.70 -1.73 21.37
C GLY A 85 -8.49 -1.96 22.28
N LYS A 86 -8.75 -2.17 23.57
CA LYS A 86 -7.72 -2.56 24.54
C LYS A 86 -7.76 -4.08 24.69
N PHE A 87 -6.62 -4.74 24.58
CA PHE A 87 -6.50 -6.18 24.76
C PHE A 87 -5.28 -6.53 25.60
N ALA A 88 -5.38 -7.66 26.31
CA ALA A 88 -4.24 -8.29 26.96
C ALA A 88 -3.39 -9.02 25.92
N MET A 89 -2.08 -9.07 26.16
CA MET A 89 -1.16 -9.75 25.23
C MET A 89 -1.54 -11.23 25.07
N TYR A 90 -1.50 -11.74 23.84
CA TYR A 90 -1.86 -13.12 23.49
C TYR A 90 -0.76 -13.80 22.66
N GLU A 91 -0.74 -15.13 22.68
CA GLU A 91 0.18 -15.92 21.87
C GLU A 91 -0.13 -15.75 20.38
N GLY A 92 0.85 -15.30 19.60
CA GLY A 92 0.68 -14.99 18.19
C GLY A 92 0.39 -13.52 17.89
N TRP A 93 0.45 -12.61 18.89
CA TRP A 93 0.45 -11.18 18.62
C TRP A 93 1.65 -10.79 17.75
N GLN A 94 1.40 -9.99 16.70
CA GLN A 94 2.43 -9.48 15.81
C GLN A 94 2.32 -7.95 15.67
N PRO A 95 3.44 -7.23 15.56
CA PRO A 95 3.43 -5.81 15.24
C PRO A 95 3.05 -5.60 13.75
N ASP A 96 2.76 -4.35 13.37
CA ASP A 96 2.45 -4.04 11.97
C ASP A 96 3.66 -4.29 11.05
N SER A 97 3.42 -4.56 9.77
CA SER A 97 4.49 -4.68 8.76
C SER A 97 5.38 -3.43 8.67
N ASP A 98 4.78 -2.25 8.91
CA ASP A 98 5.46 -0.95 8.95
C ASP A 98 6.07 -0.59 10.32
N PHE A 99 6.21 -1.56 11.23
CA PHE A 99 6.68 -1.32 12.60
C PHE A 99 8.03 -0.59 12.67
N GLN A 100 8.98 -0.89 11.79
CA GLN A 100 10.28 -0.19 11.78
C GLN A 100 10.12 1.30 11.51
N ARG A 101 9.22 1.66 10.58
CA ARG A 101 8.91 3.06 10.24
C ARG A 101 8.19 3.73 11.41
N GLN A 102 7.23 3.06 12.03
CA GLN A 102 6.53 3.58 13.22
C GLN A 102 7.48 3.78 14.41
N ALA A 103 8.40 2.83 14.65
CA ALA A 103 9.42 2.94 15.68
C ALA A 103 10.32 4.17 15.46
N ALA A 104 10.74 4.43 14.22
CA ALA A 104 11.52 5.60 13.87
C ALA A 104 10.77 6.92 14.18
N ILE A 105 9.45 6.97 13.92
CA ILE A 105 8.60 8.12 14.26
C ILE A 105 8.56 8.35 15.78
N TRP A 106 8.59 7.30 16.59
CA TRP A 106 8.65 7.40 18.06
C TRP A 106 10.07 7.65 18.59
N GLY A 107 11.05 7.92 17.73
CA GLY A 107 12.44 8.18 18.10
C GLY A 107 13.27 6.94 18.38
N VAL A 108 12.79 5.75 17.98
CA VAL A 108 13.51 4.48 18.12
C VAL A 108 13.97 4.01 16.73
N ALA A 109 15.23 4.30 16.39
CA ALA A 109 15.82 3.83 15.14
C ALA A 109 16.24 2.35 15.28
N LEU A 110 15.47 1.45 14.68
CA LEU A 110 15.79 0.03 14.60
C LEU A 110 16.54 -0.24 13.29
N SER A 111 17.85 -0.49 13.37
CA SER A 111 18.69 -0.82 12.20
C SER A 111 18.39 -2.20 11.62
N GLU A 112 17.95 -3.13 12.47
CA GLU A 112 17.60 -4.50 12.11
C GLU A 112 16.12 -4.78 12.44
N PRO A 113 15.44 -5.66 11.67
CA PRO A 113 14.09 -6.09 12.00
C PRO A 113 14.02 -6.72 13.39
N VAL A 114 12.83 -6.70 14.00
CA VAL A 114 12.60 -7.38 15.28
C VAL A 114 12.71 -8.89 15.04
N THR A 115 13.55 -9.55 15.82
CA THR A 115 13.72 -11.00 15.71
C THR A 115 12.56 -11.72 16.38
N ALA A 116 12.23 -12.93 15.90
CA ALA A 116 11.17 -13.75 16.48
C ALA A 116 11.41 -14.04 17.98
N ALA A 117 12.67 -14.17 18.40
CA ALA A 117 13.05 -14.39 19.79
C ALA A 117 12.77 -13.17 20.69
N GLU A 118 13.11 -11.96 20.23
CA GLU A 118 12.79 -10.71 20.95
C GLU A 118 11.28 -10.55 21.12
N LEU A 119 10.51 -10.83 20.06
CA LEU A 119 9.05 -10.77 20.09
C LEU A 119 8.47 -11.82 21.05
N ALA A 120 8.91 -13.07 20.99
CA ALA A 120 8.43 -14.13 21.87
C ALA A 120 8.71 -13.81 23.35
N THR A 121 9.89 -13.27 23.66
CA THR A 121 10.25 -12.85 25.02
C THR A 121 9.34 -11.74 25.52
N PHE A 122 9.03 -10.76 24.66
CA PHE A 122 8.12 -9.67 24.98
C PHE A 122 6.69 -10.17 25.21
N VAL A 123 6.20 -11.04 24.33
CA VAL A 123 4.85 -11.64 24.45
C VAL A 123 4.73 -12.43 25.74
N ALA A 124 5.68 -13.32 26.05
CA ALA A 124 5.65 -14.14 27.26
C ALA A 124 5.62 -13.31 28.55
N TYR A 125 6.40 -12.23 28.62
CA TYR A 125 6.42 -11.33 29.77
C TYR A 125 5.07 -10.62 29.95
N TRP A 126 4.53 -10.03 28.89
CA TRP A 126 3.30 -9.25 28.97
C TRP A 126 2.03 -10.09 29.05
N GLN A 127 2.08 -11.33 28.56
CA GLN A 127 1.03 -12.33 28.74
C GLN A 127 0.88 -12.70 30.22
N ALA A 128 2.00 -12.87 30.94
CA ALA A 128 1.98 -13.12 32.38
C ALA A 128 1.48 -11.90 33.19
N GLU A 129 1.76 -10.69 32.71
CA GLU A 129 1.36 -9.45 33.37
C GLU A 129 -0.14 -9.13 33.21
N GLY A 130 -0.79 -9.60 32.13
CA GLY A 130 -2.25 -9.51 31.93
C GLY A 130 -2.84 -8.10 31.77
N ARG A 131 -2.01 -7.07 31.56
CA ARG A 131 -2.49 -5.69 31.39
C ARG A 131 -3.12 -5.46 30.02
N LEU A 132 -4.14 -4.61 29.96
CA LEU A 132 -4.84 -4.27 28.72
C LEU A 132 -4.32 -2.96 28.13
N PHE A 133 -3.86 -3.00 26.88
CA PHE A 133 -3.42 -1.83 26.13
C PHE A 133 -3.95 -1.86 24.69
N HIS A 134 -3.93 -0.70 24.03
CA HIS A 134 -4.20 -0.60 22.60
C HIS A 134 -3.03 -1.13 21.76
N HIS A 135 -3.30 -1.55 20.53
CA HIS A 135 -2.28 -2.05 19.61
C HIS A 135 -1.07 -1.11 19.46
N VAL A 136 -1.31 0.18 19.21
CA VAL A 136 -0.24 1.19 19.09
C VAL A 136 0.57 1.33 20.39
N GLN A 137 -0.07 1.19 21.56
CA GLN A 137 0.63 1.23 22.84
C GLN A 137 1.51 -0.01 23.05
N TRP A 138 1.07 -1.17 22.57
CA TRP A 138 1.88 -2.39 22.56
C TRP A 138 3.11 -2.24 21.66
N GLN A 139 2.94 -1.70 20.46
CA GLN A 139 4.05 -1.42 19.55
C GLN A 139 5.05 -0.43 20.15
N GLN A 140 4.58 0.65 20.78
CA GLN A 140 5.47 1.61 21.46
C GLN A 140 6.28 0.95 22.59
N LYS A 141 5.64 0.06 23.37
CA LYS A 141 6.33 -0.72 24.41
C LYS A 141 7.36 -1.68 23.83
N LEU A 142 7.01 -2.37 22.74
CA LEU A 142 7.91 -3.27 22.02
C LEU A 142 9.13 -2.51 21.48
N ALA A 143 8.92 -1.35 20.85
CA ALA A 143 10.01 -0.53 20.31
C ALA A 143 11.02 -0.15 21.40
N ARG A 144 10.53 0.33 22.55
CA ARG A 144 11.38 0.66 23.71
C ARG A 144 12.07 -0.57 24.29
N SER A 145 11.38 -1.71 24.42
CA SER A 145 11.99 -2.92 24.97
C SER A 145 13.09 -3.47 24.07
N VAL A 146 12.88 -3.46 22.75
CA VAL A 146 13.90 -3.91 21.77
C VAL A 146 15.10 -2.96 21.79
N GLN A 147 14.88 -1.65 21.85
CA GLN A 147 15.96 -0.67 21.99
C GLN A 147 16.81 -0.94 23.24
N MET A 148 16.18 -1.16 24.39
CA MET A 148 16.87 -1.45 25.64
C MET A 148 17.60 -2.79 25.60
N ASN A 149 16.99 -3.83 25.02
CA ASN A 149 17.60 -5.15 24.88
C ASN A 149 18.83 -5.12 23.98
N ARG A 150 18.77 -4.39 22.85
CA ARG A 150 19.90 -4.22 21.93
C ARG A 150 21.00 -3.34 22.52
N ALA A 151 20.65 -2.28 23.24
CA ALA A 151 21.62 -1.49 23.98
C ALA A 151 22.35 -2.32 25.05
N ALA A 152 21.63 -3.25 25.71
CA ALA A 152 22.23 -4.17 26.69
C ALA A 152 23.11 -5.25 26.03
N ASN A 153 22.67 -5.85 24.93
CA ASN A 153 23.42 -6.89 24.20
C ASN A 153 24.63 -6.34 23.42
N GLY A 154 24.58 -5.07 23.00
CA GLY A 154 25.71 -4.38 22.36
C GLY A 154 26.85 -4.03 23.32
N GLY A 155 26.67 -4.24 24.64
CA GLY A 155 27.65 -3.95 25.67
C GLY A 155 28.51 -5.15 26.08
N GLN A 156 27.91 -6.33 26.28
CA GLN A 156 28.57 -7.64 26.42
C GLN A 156 27.49 -8.74 26.27
N PRO A 157 27.82 -9.91 25.68
CA PRO A 157 26.95 -11.07 25.82
C PRO A 157 26.78 -11.40 27.31
N LYS A 158 25.57 -11.81 27.68
CA LYS A 158 25.18 -12.28 29.02
C LYS A 158 26.31 -13.13 29.59
N ARG A 159 27.00 -12.64 30.62
CA ARG A 159 28.07 -13.38 31.32
C ARG A 159 27.46 -14.71 31.75
N ASP A 160 27.94 -15.80 31.16
CA ASP A 160 27.59 -17.13 31.63
C ASP A 160 28.08 -17.22 33.07
N LEU A 161 27.14 -17.16 34.02
CA LEU A 161 27.41 -17.25 35.46
C LEU A 161 28.03 -18.61 35.84
N THR A 162 28.00 -19.58 34.93
CA THR A 162 28.61 -20.90 35.03
C THR A 162 30.02 -20.97 34.43
N GLN A 163 30.45 -19.97 33.65
CA GLN A 163 31.84 -19.88 33.18
C GLN A 163 32.68 -19.20 34.26
N ILE A 164 33.17 -20.01 35.18
CA ILE A 164 34.27 -19.63 36.05
C ILE A 164 35.47 -19.44 35.11
N SER A 165 36.00 -18.22 34.99
CA SER A 165 37.26 -17.98 34.29
C SER A 165 38.31 -18.90 34.89
N ASN A 166 38.89 -19.80 34.09
CA ASN A 166 39.95 -20.71 34.50
C ASN A 166 40.98 -19.90 35.30
N THR A 167 41.02 -20.15 36.60
CA THR A 167 42.01 -19.51 37.47
C THR A 167 43.35 -20.09 37.07
N ASP A 168 44.32 -19.21 36.82
CA ASP A 168 45.68 -19.59 36.47
C ASP A 168 46.22 -20.54 37.54
N TYR A 169 46.49 -21.79 37.13
CA TYR A 169 46.91 -22.89 38.02
C TYR A 169 48.43 -23.10 37.95
N ASP A 170 49.19 -22.07 37.56
CA ASP A 170 50.64 -22.10 37.63
C ASP A 170 51.10 -22.00 39.09
N ILE A 171 51.41 -23.16 39.67
CA ILE A 171 52.11 -23.28 40.95
C ILE A 171 53.57 -22.91 40.69
N PRO A 172 54.09 -21.80 41.26
CA PRO A 172 55.47 -21.39 41.04
C PRO A 172 56.45 -22.44 41.58
N ASP A 173 57.49 -22.71 40.78
CA ASP A 173 58.50 -23.73 41.07
C ASP A 173 59.27 -23.37 42.36
N GLY A 174 59.34 -24.33 43.29
CA GLY A 174 59.87 -24.15 44.65
C GLY A 174 58.89 -24.43 45.80
N PHE A 175 57.62 -24.73 45.53
CA PHE A 175 56.63 -25.06 46.58
C PHE A 175 56.58 -26.55 46.98
N ARG A 176 57.42 -27.41 46.40
CA ARG A 176 57.70 -28.74 46.96
C ARG A 176 59.05 -28.70 47.67
N GLY A 177 59.01 -28.81 49.00
CA GLY A 177 60.17 -29.12 49.81
C GLY A 177 60.78 -30.46 49.39
N GLU A 178 62.06 -30.62 49.73
CA GLU A 178 62.91 -31.80 49.47
C GLU A 178 62.24 -33.15 49.75
#